data_AF-A0AAV2BJ97-F1
#
_entry.id   AF-A0AAV2BJ97-F1
#
_cell.length_a   1.000
_cell.length_b   1.000
_cell.length_c   1.000
_cell.angle_alpha   90.00
_cell.angle_beta   90.00
_cell.angle_gamma   90.00
#
_symmetry.space_group_name_H-M   'P 1'
#
loop_
_entity.id
_entity.type
_entity.pdbx_description
1 polymer ?
#
loop_
_entity_poly.entity_id
_entity_poly.type
_entity_poly.pdbx_seq_one_letter_code
_entity_poly.pdbx_strand_id
1 'polypeptide(L)'
;EDEEEHHEDHYGLINSLFHNYDQSSSPTHGTKEPVAISVNLQLISVDDVSDAKMELIIDTRITFFWDDERLMTTECRDENKDCDDHFDLKRREQDLWK
;
A
#
# COMPACT_ATOMS: atom_id res chain seq x y z
N GLU A 1 -34.35 -0.24 -5.06
CA GLU A 1 -33.92 -1.39 -5.88
C GLU A 1 -32.82 -0.86 -6.79
N ASP A 2 -31.61 -0.62 -6.26
CA ASP A 2 -30.50 -0.02 -7.02
C ASP A 2 -29.14 -0.44 -6.39
N GLU A 3 -28.98 -1.72 -6.05
CA GLU A 3 -27.72 -2.26 -5.47
C GLU A 3 -27.07 -3.37 -6.32
N GLU A 4 -27.63 -3.72 -7.48
CA GLU A 4 -27.17 -4.88 -8.27
C GLU A 4 -26.14 -4.57 -9.38
N GLU A 5 -25.89 -3.31 -9.77
CA GLU A 5 -25.06 -2.99 -10.95
C GLU A 5 -23.55 -2.81 -10.71
N HIS A 6 -23.06 -2.71 -9.47
CA HIS A 6 -21.64 -2.41 -9.21
C HIS A 6 -20.73 -3.63 -8.98
N HIS A 7 -21.29 -4.82 -8.71
CA HIS A 7 -20.48 -5.98 -8.29
C HIS A 7 -19.74 -6.68 -9.44
N GLU A 8 -20.24 -6.64 -10.67
CA GLU A 8 -19.61 -7.31 -11.81
C GLU A 8 -18.31 -6.63 -12.28
N ASP A 9 -18.21 -5.30 -12.11
CA ASP A 9 -17.07 -4.50 -12.58
C ASP A 9 -15.79 -4.75 -11.76
N HIS A 10 -15.92 -4.95 -10.44
CA HIS A 10 -14.78 -5.19 -9.55
C HIS A 10 -14.04 -6.50 -9.88
N TYR A 11 -14.77 -7.58 -10.19
CA TYR A 11 -14.14 -8.85 -10.55
C TYR A 11 -13.44 -8.77 -11.91
N GLY A 12 -14.00 -8.03 -12.87
CA GLY A 12 -13.36 -7.75 -14.15
C GLY A 12 -12.04 -7.00 -13.98
N LEU A 13 -12.04 -5.95 -13.14
CA LEU A 13 -10.86 -5.15 -12.83
C LEU A 13 -9.76 -5.98 -12.15
N ILE A 14 -10.10 -6.73 -11.10
CA ILE A 14 -9.15 -7.60 -10.38
C ILE A 14 -8.53 -8.62 -11.34
N ASN A 15 -9.35 -9.31 -12.13
CA ASN A 15 -8.86 -10.28 -13.10
C ASN A 15 -7.94 -9.65 -14.16
N SER A 16 -8.24 -8.42 -14.59
CA SER A 16 -7.39 -7.66 -15.52
C SER A 16 -6.05 -7.29 -14.90
N LEU A 17 -6.04 -6.79 -13.66
CA LEU A 17 -4.82 -6.37 -12.95
C LEU A 17 -3.88 -7.55 -12.65
N PHE A 18 -4.45 -8.68 -12.24
CA PHE A 18 -3.65 -9.87 -11.92
C PHE A 18 -3.36 -10.78 -13.12
N HIS A 19 -3.83 -10.43 -14.31
CA HIS A 19 -3.53 -11.21 -15.52
C HIS A 19 -2.03 -11.15 -15.83
N ASN A 20 -1.35 -12.30 -15.75
CA ASN A 20 0.11 -12.44 -15.91
C ASN A 20 0.95 -11.66 -14.87
N TYR A 21 0.35 -11.28 -13.75
CA TYR A 21 1.09 -10.67 -12.64
C TYR A 21 1.86 -11.75 -11.86
N ASP A 22 3.19 -11.65 -11.83
CA ASP A 22 4.04 -12.50 -10.98
C ASP A 22 4.35 -11.81 -9.66
N GLN A 23 3.61 -12.19 -8.62
CA GLN A 23 3.77 -11.72 -7.24
C GLN A 23 5.14 -12.01 -6.62
N SER A 24 5.90 -12.98 -7.14
CA SER A 24 7.22 -13.33 -6.60
C SER A 24 8.33 -12.43 -7.14
N SER A 25 8.04 -11.70 -8.23
CA SER A 25 8.98 -10.80 -8.87
C SER A 25 8.88 -9.39 -8.28
N SER A 26 10.05 -8.75 -8.11
CA SER A 26 10.11 -7.35 -7.71
C SER A 26 9.34 -6.45 -8.69
N PRO A 27 8.63 -5.42 -8.22
CA PRO A 27 8.00 -4.40 -9.08
C PRO A 27 8.93 -3.83 -10.14
N THR A 28 10.23 -3.70 -9.80
CA THR A 28 11.26 -3.16 -10.69
C THR A 28 12.12 -4.25 -11.34
N HIS A 29 11.64 -5.51 -11.39
CA HIS A 29 12.38 -6.63 -11.96
C HIS A 29 12.81 -6.35 -13.41
N GLY A 30 14.11 -6.52 -13.68
CA GLY A 30 14.70 -6.22 -15.00
C GLY A 30 15.11 -4.76 -15.20
N THR A 31 14.78 -3.87 -14.27
CA THR A 31 15.31 -2.50 -14.24
C THR A 31 16.52 -2.41 -13.28
N LYS A 32 17.22 -1.27 -13.31
CA LYS A 32 18.29 -0.97 -12.34
C LYS A 32 17.80 -0.13 -11.16
N GLU A 33 16.51 0.20 -11.13
CA GLU A 33 15.93 1.12 -10.15
C GLU A 33 15.46 0.37 -8.89
N PRO A 34 15.75 0.91 -7.69
CA PRO A 34 15.24 0.34 -6.45
C PRO A 34 13.75 0.65 -6.26
N VAL A 35 13.03 -0.25 -5.59
CA VAL A 35 11.69 0.05 -5.06
C VAL A 35 11.84 0.87 -3.79
N ALA A 36 11.27 2.07 -3.77
CA ALA A 36 11.19 2.89 -2.57
C ALA A 36 10.09 2.37 -1.65
N ILE A 37 10.44 1.98 -0.43
CA ILE A 37 9.49 1.52 0.59
C ILE A 37 9.45 2.55 1.72
N SER A 38 8.28 3.11 1.99
CA SER A 38 8.05 3.96 3.16
C SER A 38 7.49 3.11 4.30
N VAL A 39 8.05 3.26 5.51
CA VAL A 39 7.63 2.52 6.70
C VAL A 39 7.11 3.51 7.73
N ASN A 40 5.88 3.30 8.20
CA ASN A 40 5.33 4.00 9.36
C ASN A 40 5.24 3.02 10.53
N LEU A 41 5.89 3.38 11.65
CA LEU A 41 5.86 2.63 12.89
C LEU A 41 5.09 3.44 13.94
N GLN A 42 3.98 2.90 14.41
CA GLN A 42 3.19 3.45 15.49
C GLN A 42 3.27 2.53 16.71
N LEU A 43 3.77 3.06 17.83
CA LEU A 43 3.69 2.38 19.13
C LEU A 43 2.25 2.48 19.65
N ILE A 44 1.64 1.35 19.95
CA ILE A 44 0.28 1.27 20.48
C ILE A 44 0.32 1.23 22.01
N SER A 45 1.08 0.29 22.57
CA SER A 45 1.28 0.14 24.01
C SER A 45 2.66 -0.42 24.32
N VAL A 46 3.08 -0.20 25.57
CA VAL A 46 4.17 -0.93 26.21
C VAL A 46 3.53 -1.83 27.25
N ASP A 47 3.61 -3.14 27.03
CA ASP A 47 2.89 -4.12 27.86
C ASP A 47 3.73 -4.54 29.05
N ASP A 48 5.02 -4.80 28.83
CA ASP A 48 5.94 -5.17 29.89
C ASP A 48 7.36 -4.67 29.61
N VAL A 49 8.06 -4.31 30.68
CA VAL A 49 9.48 -3.95 30.68
C VAL A 49 10.13 -4.70 31.83
N SER A 50 10.92 -5.72 31.50
CA SER A 50 11.63 -6.51 32.49
C SER A 50 13.13 -6.26 32.42
N ASP A 51 13.66 -5.58 33.44
CA ASP A 51 15.09 -5.35 33.61
C ASP A 51 15.85 -6.64 33.95
N ALA A 52 15.27 -7.49 34.79
CA ALA A 52 15.84 -8.79 35.18
C ALA A 52 16.02 -9.73 33.98
N LYS A 53 15.17 -9.63 32.97
CA LYS A 53 15.25 -10.43 31.72
C LYS A 53 15.85 -9.68 30.54
N MET A 54 16.01 -8.36 30.64
CA MET A 54 16.35 -7.48 29.53
C MET A 54 15.36 -7.58 28.35
N GLU A 55 14.07 -7.61 28.67
CA GLU A 55 12.99 -7.77 27.68
C GLU A 55 12.06 -6.55 27.66
N LEU A 56 11.62 -6.18 26.45
CA LEU A 56 10.61 -5.16 26.18
C LEU A 56 9.52 -5.79 25.33
N ILE A 57 8.28 -5.78 25.83
CA ILE A 57 7.10 -6.25 25.10
C ILE A 57 6.27 -5.02 24.72
N ILE A 58 6.06 -4.83 23.42
CA ILE A 58 5.32 -3.71 22.85
C ILE A 58 4.35 -4.20 21.79
N ASP A 59 3.17 -3.58 21.77
CA ASP A 59 2.27 -3.66 20.63
C ASP A 59 2.58 -2.50 19.68
N THR A 60 2.81 -2.84 18.41
CA THR A 60 3.10 -1.84 17.37
C THR A 60 2.26 -2.10 16.15
N ARG A 61 1.89 -1.02 15.47
CA ARG A 61 1.36 -1.07 14.10
C ARG A 61 2.48 -0.66 13.16
N ILE A 62 2.82 -1.58 12.24
CA ILE A 62 3.77 -1.33 11.17
C ILE A 62 2.98 -1.25 9.87
N THR A 63 3.11 -0.13 9.15
CA THR A 63 2.51 0.05 7.84
C THR A 63 3.60 0.25 6.80
N PHE A 64 3.54 -0.54 5.73
CA PHE A 64 4.46 -0.47 4.60
C PHE A 64 3.74 0.13 3.40
N PHE A 65 4.40 1.06 2.72
CA PHE A 65 3.89 1.68 1.50
C PHE A 65 4.93 1.56 0.40
N TRP A 66 4.51 1.06 -0.76
CA TRP A 66 5.31 1.01 -1.97
C TRP A 66 4.37 1.01 -3.18
N ASP A 67 4.88 1.49 -4.31
CA ASP A 67 4.14 1.52 -5.57
C ASP A 67 4.58 0.35 -6.46
N ASP A 68 3.62 -0.23 -7.18
CA ASP A 68 3.87 -1.21 -8.24
C ASP A 68 3.13 -0.77 -9.50
N GLU A 69 3.89 -0.20 -10.45
CA GLU A 69 3.37 0.30 -11.72
C GLU A 69 2.64 -0.79 -12.54
N ARG A 70 2.93 -2.07 -12.28
CA ARG A 70 2.30 -3.20 -12.99
C ARG A 70 0.85 -3.40 -12.57
N LEU A 71 0.45 -2.86 -11.42
CA LEU A 71 -0.92 -2.91 -10.87
C LEU A 71 -1.70 -1.61 -11.14
N MET A 72 -1.20 -0.72 -12.01
CA MET A 72 -1.94 0.47 -12.44
C MET A 72 -3.02 0.12 -13.46
N THR A 73 -4.19 0.75 -13.34
CA THR A 73 -5.27 0.61 -14.32
C THR A 73 -4.91 1.31 -15.63
N THR A 74 -5.51 0.86 -16.75
CA THR A 74 -5.23 1.43 -18.08
C THR A 74 -5.55 2.92 -18.17
N GLU A 75 -6.48 3.42 -17.35
CA GLU A 75 -6.85 4.84 -17.29
C GLU A 75 -5.76 5.73 -16.65
N CYS A 76 -4.90 5.14 -15.83
CA CYS A 76 -3.78 5.83 -15.16
C CYS A 76 -2.43 5.64 -15.83
N ARG A 77 -2.41 4.88 -16.93
CA ARG A 77 -1.21 4.68 -17.75
C ARG A 77 -1.00 5.80 -18.78
N ASP A 78 -2.04 6.58 -19.07
CA ASP A 78 -1.96 7.74 -19.96
C ASP A 78 -1.37 8.94 -19.21
N GLU A 79 -0.17 9.38 -19.59
CA GLU A 79 0.65 10.46 -18.99
C GLU A 79 -0.05 11.84 -18.85
N ASN A 80 -1.29 11.97 -19.35
CA ASN A 80 -2.07 13.21 -19.35
C ASN A 80 -3.23 13.23 -18.33
N LYS A 81 -3.43 12.16 -17.56
CA LYS A 81 -4.37 12.17 -16.43
C LYS A 81 -3.60 12.21 -15.11
N ASP A 82 -3.92 13.21 -14.32
CA ASP A 82 -3.46 13.37 -12.93
C ASP A 82 -4.07 12.22 -12.11
N CYS A 83 -3.40 11.06 -12.10
CA CYS A 83 -3.76 9.93 -11.24
C CYS A 83 -3.09 10.02 -9.86
N ASP A 84 -2.39 11.12 -9.57
CA ASP A 84 -1.78 11.45 -8.28
C ASP A 84 -2.82 11.65 -7.16
N ASP A 85 -4.11 11.60 -7.47
CA ASP A 85 -5.18 11.56 -6.47
C ASP A 85 -5.20 10.23 -5.69
N HIS A 86 -4.55 9.18 -6.22
CA HIS A 86 -4.59 7.85 -5.63
C HIS A 86 -3.46 7.67 -4.60
N PHE A 87 -3.82 7.84 -3.33
CA PHE A 87 -2.98 7.60 -2.15
C PHE A 87 -1.89 8.64 -1.85
N ASP A 88 -2.27 9.92 -1.85
CA ASP A 88 -1.59 10.92 -1.02
C ASP A 88 -1.88 10.67 0.49
N LEU A 89 -1.70 9.42 0.95
CA LEU A 89 -1.68 9.02 2.36
C LEU A 89 -0.57 9.76 3.10
N LYS A 90 0.53 10.08 2.40
CA LYS A 90 1.60 10.95 2.92
C LYS A 90 1.08 12.34 3.30
N ARG A 91 0.20 12.96 2.51
CA ARG A 91 -0.42 14.25 2.83
C ARG A 91 -1.59 14.11 3.82
N ARG A 92 -2.44 13.08 3.70
CA ARG A 92 -3.56 12.84 4.64
C ARG A 92 -3.09 12.58 6.07
N GLU A 93 -1.96 11.89 6.27
CA GLU A 93 -1.40 11.74 7.62
C GLU A 93 -0.82 13.05 8.17
N GLN A 94 -0.22 13.93 7.35
CA GLN A 94 0.26 15.23 7.84
C GLN A 94 -0.86 16.15 8.37
N ASP A 95 -2.08 16.03 7.85
CA ASP A 95 -3.23 16.83 8.31
C ASP A 95 -3.99 16.21 9.49
N LEU A 96 -3.73 14.95 9.86
CA LEU A 96 -4.30 14.32 11.06
C LEU A 96 -3.57 14.71 12.36
N TRP A 97 -2.46 15.46 12.26
CA TRP A 97 -1.63 15.89 13.39
C TRP A 97 -1.55 17.43 13.55
N LYS A 98 -2.50 18.19 12.98
CA LYS A 98 -2.75 19.61 13.30
C LYS A 98 -3.95 19.74 14.23
#